data_AF-A0A177GD28-F1
#
_entry.id   AF-A0A177GD28-F1
#
_cell.length_a   1.000
_cell.length_b   1.000
_cell.length_c   1.000
_cell.angle_alpha   90.00
_cell.angle_beta   90.00
_cell.angle_gamma   90.00
#
_symmetry.space_group_name_H-M   'P 1'
#
loop_
_entity.id
_entity.type
_entity.pdbx_description
1 polymer ?
#
loop_
_entity_poly.entity_id
_entity_poly.type
_entity_poly.pdbx_seq_one_letter_code
_entity_poly.pdbx_strand_id
1 'polypeptide(L)'
;MRILKDAIDDGVPYKDMLITAEHCLFFKDRFVPARMLVNGVSIFYDKSITSYDYYHVETEQHSVITADGMLTESYLDTGNRSSFRQEGKVATLRGAVKNWADHAGAPLGVERSFVEPLFRALEWCENSVVGTKISTTKIETTTDPDLHLITQTGAVIRPMRKTAHHYSFMLPPNTESVRIVSRSSRPSDVIGPFVDDRRYMGVAVADVQLQCAKQQFDITSHLQDEKPSGWHDTDWTDCAWTNGNAELPLGDHLTHGKMGILSMTIRAAGPYLLNTKPNSDMKKHSA
;
A
#
# COMPACT_ATOMS: atom_id res chain seq x y z
N MET A 1 -8.06 13.56 -9.35
CA MET A 1 -7.02 14.29 -8.60
C MET A 1 -6.76 15.59 -9.34
N ARG A 2 -6.46 16.67 -8.61
CA ARG A 2 -6.28 18.01 -9.16
C ARG A 2 -4.85 18.47 -8.94
N ILE A 3 -4.24 19.00 -10.00
CA ILE A 3 -2.95 19.67 -9.99
C ILE A 3 -3.22 21.12 -10.38
N LEU A 4 -2.93 22.05 -9.48
CA LEU A 4 -3.19 23.46 -9.73
C LEU A 4 -2.27 24.01 -10.83
N LYS A 5 -2.71 25.10 -11.47
CA LYS A 5 -1.83 25.91 -12.32
C LYS A 5 -0.53 26.24 -11.59
N ASP A 6 0.60 26.20 -12.31
CA ASP A 6 1.95 26.51 -11.80
C ASP A 6 2.43 25.59 -10.65
N ALA A 7 1.78 24.42 -10.45
CA ALA A 7 2.10 23.54 -9.32
C ALA A 7 3.44 22.79 -9.45
N ILE A 8 3.98 22.68 -10.67
CA ILE A 8 5.19 21.91 -10.99
C ILE A 8 6.37 22.84 -11.26
N ASP A 9 6.15 23.87 -12.08
CA ASP A 9 7.10 24.91 -12.44
C ASP A 9 6.31 26.15 -12.90
N ASP A 10 6.99 27.27 -13.14
CA ASP A 10 6.35 28.49 -13.66
C ASP A 10 5.67 28.19 -15.02
N GLY A 11 4.34 28.32 -15.07
CA GLY A 11 3.54 28.01 -16.24
C GLY A 11 3.23 26.53 -16.45
N VAL A 12 3.58 25.65 -15.49
CA VAL A 12 3.42 24.19 -15.61
C VAL A 12 2.68 23.59 -14.41
N PRO A 13 1.47 23.03 -14.60
CA PRO A 13 0.64 23.14 -15.81
C PRO A 13 0.16 24.60 -16.02
N TYR A 14 -0.18 24.97 -17.26
CA TYR A 14 -0.60 26.36 -17.59
C TYR A 14 -2.04 26.67 -17.11
N LYS A 15 -2.78 25.65 -16.67
CA LYS A 15 -4.08 25.72 -16.02
C LYS A 15 -4.21 24.53 -15.04
N ASP A 16 -5.23 24.55 -14.19
CA ASP A 16 -5.56 23.37 -13.36
C ASP A 16 -5.78 22.14 -14.24
N MET A 17 -5.08 21.06 -13.90
CA MET A 17 -5.16 19.77 -14.58
C MET A 17 -5.92 18.76 -13.70
N LEU A 18 -6.83 18.01 -14.33
CA LEU A 18 -7.62 16.95 -13.68
C LEU A 18 -7.26 15.60 -14.28
N ILE A 19 -6.61 14.75 -13.48
CA ILE A 19 -6.16 13.42 -13.91
C ILE A 19 -6.47 12.37 -12.84
N THR A 20 -6.44 11.09 -13.23
CA THR A 20 -6.57 9.98 -12.30
C THR A 20 -5.28 9.82 -11.47
N ALA A 21 -5.38 9.13 -10.33
CA ALA A 21 -4.30 9.01 -9.37
C ALA A 21 -3.09 8.20 -9.89
N GLU A 22 -3.35 7.23 -10.76
CA GLU A 22 -2.32 6.39 -11.37
C GLU A 22 -1.78 6.96 -12.69
N HIS A 23 -2.35 8.06 -13.21
CA HIS A 23 -1.82 8.67 -14.42
C HIS A 23 -0.42 9.21 -14.17
N CYS A 24 0.52 8.87 -15.04
CA CYS A 24 1.91 9.23 -14.86
C CYS A 24 2.24 10.59 -15.48
N LEU A 25 2.95 11.39 -14.68
CA LEU A 25 3.63 12.60 -15.13
C LEU A 25 5.08 12.27 -15.47
N PHE A 26 5.67 12.99 -16.42
CA PHE A 26 7.02 12.72 -16.88
C PHE A 26 8.03 13.66 -16.21
N PHE A 27 8.95 13.09 -15.44
CA PHE A 27 10.01 13.81 -14.72
C PHE A 27 11.34 13.11 -14.93
N LYS A 28 12.38 13.86 -15.32
CA LYS A 28 13.78 13.37 -15.40
C LYS A 28 13.87 12.00 -16.08
N ASP A 29 13.28 11.88 -17.27
CA ASP A 29 13.23 10.67 -18.09
C ASP A 29 12.48 9.46 -17.49
N ARG A 30 11.56 9.71 -16.54
CA ARG A 30 10.76 8.68 -15.90
C ARG A 30 9.29 9.07 -15.78
N PHE A 31 8.42 8.07 -15.82
CA PHE A 31 7.01 8.22 -15.51
C PHE A 31 6.77 8.07 -14.01
N VAL A 32 6.14 9.06 -13.39
CA VAL A 32 5.83 9.08 -11.95
C VAL A 32 4.31 9.13 -11.76
N PRO A 33 3.70 8.12 -11.12
CA PRO A 33 2.27 8.15 -10.80
C PRO A 33 1.95 9.39 -9.96
N ALA A 34 0.97 10.16 -10.40
CA ALA A 34 0.75 11.47 -9.82
C ALA A 34 0.25 11.43 -8.36
N ARG A 35 -0.32 10.31 -7.90
CA ARG A 35 -0.58 10.06 -6.46
C ARG A 35 0.67 10.19 -5.58
N MET A 36 1.85 9.91 -6.12
CA MET A 36 3.10 9.96 -5.36
C MET A 36 3.61 11.38 -5.13
N LEU A 37 3.00 12.34 -5.80
CA LEU A 37 3.34 13.76 -5.75
C LEU A 37 2.32 14.58 -4.95
N VAL A 38 1.33 13.92 -4.32
CA VAL A 38 0.23 14.59 -3.60
C VAL A 38 0.74 15.28 -2.34
N ASN A 39 0.99 16.59 -2.41
CA ASN A 39 1.40 17.40 -1.25
C ASN A 39 0.20 17.94 -0.43
N GLY A 40 -1.03 17.77 -0.92
CA GLY A 40 -2.24 18.23 -0.24
C GLY A 40 -2.54 19.72 -0.41
N VAL A 41 -1.72 20.44 -1.19
CA VAL A 41 -1.82 21.89 -1.38
C VAL A 41 -1.98 22.24 -2.85
N SER A 42 -0.94 22.05 -3.67
CA SER A 42 -0.97 22.28 -5.12
C SER A 42 -1.33 21.02 -5.90
N ILE A 43 -1.13 19.84 -5.30
CA ILE A 43 -1.48 18.53 -5.85
C ILE A 43 -2.29 17.77 -4.80
N PHE A 44 -3.58 17.54 -5.06
CA PHE A 44 -4.46 16.93 -4.07
C PHE A 44 -5.63 16.12 -4.64
N TYR A 45 -6.17 15.25 -3.80
CA TYR A 45 -7.41 14.54 -4.09
C TYR A 45 -8.60 15.47 -3.94
N ASP A 46 -9.07 16.02 -5.05
CA ASP A 46 -10.34 16.74 -5.08
C ASP A 46 -11.52 15.78 -4.96
N LYS A 47 -12.08 15.70 -3.74
CA LYS A 47 -13.24 14.86 -3.42
C LYS A 47 -14.58 15.55 -3.70
N SER A 48 -14.58 16.81 -4.16
CA SER A 48 -15.82 17.51 -4.53
C SER A 48 -16.39 17.03 -5.86
N ILE A 49 -15.56 16.45 -6.73
CA ILE A 49 -15.96 15.87 -8.00
C ILE A 49 -16.30 14.40 -7.78
N THR A 50 -17.59 14.09 -7.70
CA THR A 50 -18.07 12.72 -7.42
C THR A 50 -18.39 11.89 -8.67
N SER A 51 -18.42 12.52 -9.84
CA SER A 51 -18.65 11.88 -11.14
C SER A 51 -17.93 12.69 -12.21
N TYR A 52 -17.25 11.99 -13.12
CA TYR A 52 -16.50 12.60 -14.21
C TYR A 52 -16.31 11.58 -15.33
N ASP A 53 -16.26 12.08 -16.55
CA ASP A 53 -15.72 11.35 -17.68
C ASP A 53 -14.21 11.58 -17.75
N TYR A 54 -13.45 10.54 -18.02
CA TYR A 54 -12.01 10.63 -18.22
C TYR A 54 -11.62 9.89 -19.49
N TYR A 55 -10.61 10.43 -20.17
CA TYR A 55 -10.19 9.96 -21.48
C TYR A 55 -8.74 9.53 -21.41
N HIS A 56 -8.42 8.47 -22.13
CA HIS A 56 -7.07 7.98 -22.35
C HIS A 56 -6.72 8.18 -23.82
N VAL A 57 -5.54 8.76 -24.07
CA VAL A 57 -5.02 8.94 -25.43
C VAL A 57 -3.99 7.84 -25.69
N GLU A 58 -4.32 6.90 -26.57
CA GLU A 58 -3.40 5.83 -26.98
C GLU A 58 -2.67 6.22 -28.28
N THR A 59 -1.36 5.97 -28.30
CA THR A 59 -0.47 6.11 -29.46
C THR A 59 0.08 4.74 -29.86
N GLU A 60 0.62 4.60 -31.07
CA GLU A 60 1.15 3.32 -31.57
C GLU A 60 2.17 2.70 -30.58
N GLN A 61 3.13 3.51 -30.16
CA GLN A 61 4.04 3.22 -29.05
C GLN A 61 3.65 4.04 -27.83
N HIS A 62 3.82 3.50 -26.63
CA HIS A 62 3.62 4.28 -25.40
C HIS A 62 4.59 5.46 -25.42
N SER A 63 4.07 6.68 -25.29
CA SER A 63 4.83 7.90 -25.59
C SER A 63 4.66 8.94 -24.49
N VAL A 64 5.62 9.86 -24.41
CA VAL A 64 5.45 11.10 -23.66
C VAL A 64 4.60 12.04 -24.51
N ILE A 65 3.51 12.56 -23.95
CA ILE A 65 2.62 13.53 -24.58
C ILE A 65 2.55 14.80 -23.74
N THR A 66 2.05 15.89 -24.33
CA THR A 66 1.80 17.13 -23.59
C THR A 66 0.30 17.29 -23.32
N ALA A 67 -0.07 17.39 -22.05
CA ALA A 67 -1.41 17.70 -21.60
C ALA A 67 -1.36 18.92 -20.67
N ASP A 68 -2.12 19.97 -20.99
CA ASP A 68 -2.21 21.18 -20.16
C ASP A 68 -0.85 21.84 -19.84
N GLY A 69 0.13 21.67 -20.74
CA GLY A 69 1.50 22.19 -20.59
C GLY A 69 2.44 21.28 -19.80
N MET A 70 1.93 20.19 -19.23
CA MET A 70 2.70 19.18 -18.53
C MET A 70 3.04 18.00 -19.44
N LEU A 71 4.23 17.43 -19.29
CA LEU A 71 4.59 16.17 -19.94
C LEU A 71 3.98 15.00 -19.15
N THR A 72 3.22 14.15 -19.83
CA THR A 72 2.51 13.01 -19.24
C THR A 72 2.67 11.77 -20.10
N GLU A 73 2.25 10.64 -19.57
CA GLU A 73 2.15 9.41 -20.36
C GLU A 73 0.99 9.46 -21.37
N SER A 74 1.14 8.73 -22.48
CA SER A 74 0.01 8.22 -23.25
C SER A 74 -0.58 7.00 -22.52
N TYR A 75 -1.67 6.42 -23.03
CA TYR A 75 -2.22 5.19 -22.48
C TYR A 75 -1.33 3.98 -22.82
N LEU A 76 -1.02 3.18 -21.80
CA LEU A 76 -0.42 1.86 -21.94
C LEU A 76 -1.49 0.80 -21.62
N ASP A 77 -1.92 0.04 -22.63
CA ASP A 77 -2.88 -1.03 -22.41
C ASP A 77 -2.24 -2.25 -21.73
N THR A 78 -2.32 -2.30 -20.40
CA THR A 78 -1.88 -3.45 -19.61
C THR A 78 -3.00 -4.47 -19.40
N GLY A 79 -3.99 -4.51 -20.30
CA GLY A 79 -5.11 -5.45 -20.27
C GLY A 79 -6.39 -4.88 -19.66
N ASN A 80 -6.41 -3.58 -19.37
CA ASN A 80 -7.54 -2.86 -18.82
C ASN A 80 -8.44 -2.19 -19.88
N ARG A 81 -8.13 -2.32 -21.18
CA ARG A 81 -8.92 -1.70 -22.26
C ARG A 81 -10.42 -2.02 -22.20
N SER A 82 -10.79 -3.23 -21.75
CA SER A 82 -12.19 -3.67 -21.62
C SER A 82 -13.02 -2.84 -20.62
N SER A 83 -12.36 -2.07 -19.76
CA SER A 83 -13.02 -1.18 -18.79
C SER A 83 -13.49 0.13 -19.42
N PHE A 84 -13.10 0.43 -20.66
CA PHE A 84 -13.40 1.68 -21.34
C PHE A 84 -14.49 1.52 -22.40
N ARG A 85 -15.38 2.51 -22.47
CA ARG A 85 -16.35 2.65 -23.56
C ARG A 85 -15.78 3.64 -24.57
N GLN A 86 -15.51 3.18 -25.78
CA GLN A 86 -15.13 4.05 -26.89
C GLN A 86 -16.35 4.27 -27.79
N GLU A 87 -16.96 5.45 -27.68
CA GLU A 87 -18.06 5.89 -28.53
C GLU A 87 -17.54 6.99 -29.47
N GLY A 88 -17.81 6.88 -30.78
CA GLY A 88 -17.51 7.93 -31.76
C GLY A 88 -16.53 7.55 -32.88
N LYS A 89 -15.95 8.58 -33.52
CA LYS A 89 -15.18 8.48 -34.78
C LYS A 89 -13.66 8.25 -34.60
N VAL A 90 -13.17 8.21 -33.36
CA VAL A 90 -11.74 7.97 -33.08
C VAL A 90 -11.43 6.50 -33.31
N ALA A 91 -10.37 6.21 -34.07
CA ALA A 91 -9.97 4.84 -34.38
C ALA A 91 -9.54 4.10 -33.11
N THR A 92 -9.95 2.84 -32.96
CA THR A 92 -9.49 1.98 -31.88
C THR A 92 -8.19 1.31 -32.29
N LEU A 93 -7.11 1.56 -31.55
CA LEU A 93 -5.89 0.78 -31.67
C LEU A 93 -6.17 -0.60 -31.05
N ARG A 94 -6.03 -1.65 -31.87
CA ARG A 94 -6.13 -3.04 -31.41
C ARG A 94 -4.71 -3.58 -31.30
N GLY A 95 -4.29 -3.93 -30.10
CA GLY A 95 -2.96 -4.45 -29.83
C GLY A 95 -2.99 -5.54 -28.76
N ALA A 96 -1.89 -6.29 -28.67
CA ALA A 96 -1.66 -7.20 -27.56
C ALA A 96 -1.56 -6.41 -26.24
N VAL A 97 -1.83 -7.10 -25.13
CA VAL A 97 -1.59 -6.57 -23.78
C VAL A 97 -0.10 -6.24 -23.64
N LYS A 98 0.19 -5.00 -23.24
CA LYS A 98 1.53 -4.46 -23.03
C LYS A 98 1.91 -4.56 -21.56
N ASN A 99 3.19 -4.32 -21.27
CA ASN A 99 3.73 -4.25 -19.91
C ASN A 99 4.72 -3.08 -19.80
N TRP A 100 4.96 -2.63 -18.57
CA TRP A 100 5.84 -1.50 -18.30
C TRP A 100 7.32 -1.76 -18.61
N ALA A 101 7.78 -3.01 -18.50
CA ALA A 101 9.18 -3.37 -18.68
C ALA A 101 9.62 -3.27 -20.15
N ASP A 102 8.78 -3.73 -21.08
CA ASP A 102 9.15 -3.89 -22.48
C ASP A 102 8.54 -2.82 -23.41
N HIS A 103 7.43 -2.21 -23.02
CA HIS A 103 6.61 -1.41 -23.93
C HIS A 103 6.44 0.05 -23.52
N ALA A 104 6.94 0.45 -22.35
CA ALA A 104 6.79 1.83 -21.90
C ALA A 104 7.77 2.77 -22.62
N GLY A 105 7.29 3.95 -23.04
CA GLY A 105 8.13 4.97 -23.66
C GLY A 105 9.21 5.56 -22.74
N ALA A 106 9.10 5.31 -21.43
CA ALA A 106 10.10 5.62 -20.42
C ALA A 106 9.89 4.70 -19.20
N PRO A 107 10.92 4.46 -18.37
CA PRO A 107 10.78 3.63 -17.18
C PRO A 107 9.86 4.27 -16.14
N LEU A 108 9.17 3.42 -15.38
CA LEU A 108 8.38 3.83 -14.24
C LEU A 108 9.30 4.20 -13.06
N GLY A 109 9.14 5.40 -12.52
CA GLY A 109 9.90 5.94 -11.39
C GLY A 109 9.08 5.92 -10.11
N VAL A 110 9.01 4.76 -9.45
CA VAL A 110 8.29 4.57 -8.17
C VAL A 110 9.23 4.42 -6.97
N GLU A 111 10.54 4.40 -7.20
CA GLU A 111 11.50 4.29 -6.10
C GLU A 111 11.52 5.54 -5.23
N ARG A 112 11.47 5.34 -3.91
CA ARG A 112 11.50 6.44 -2.93
C ARG A 112 12.71 7.36 -3.13
N SER A 113 13.88 6.79 -3.43
CA SER A 113 15.12 7.54 -3.69
C SER A 113 15.01 8.52 -4.87
N PHE A 114 14.09 8.25 -5.80
CA PHE A 114 13.80 9.09 -6.95
C PHE A 114 12.64 10.06 -6.71
N VAL A 115 11.54 9.57 -6.12
CA VAL A 115 10.29 10.35 -5.99
C VAL A 115 10.31 11.29 -4.79
N GLU A 116 10.94 10.91 -3.67
CA GLU A 116 10.99 11.78 -2.49
C GLU A 116 11.68 13.12 -2.79
N PRO A 117 12.85 13.19 -3.49
CA PRO A 117 13.43 14.47 -3.90
C PRO A 117 12.52 15.31 -4.81
N LEU A 118 11.74 14.68 -5.71
CA LEU A 118 10.78 15.40 -6.56
C LEU A 118 9.66 15.99 -5.70
N PHE A 119 9.08 15.17 -4.82
CA PHE A 119 8.05 15.60 -3.89
C PHE A 119 8.51 16.80 -3.04
N ARG A 120 9.73 16.76 -2.47
CA ARG A 120 10.30 17.86 -1.69
C ARG A 120 10.51 19.14 -2.52
N ALA A 121 10.89 19.01 -3.80
CA ALA A 121 11.02 20.17 -4.68
C ALA A 121 9.66 20.83 -4.97
N LEU A 122 8.59 20.03 -5.08
CA LEU A 122 7.23 20.52 -5.28
C LEU A 122 6.63 21.16 -4.02
N GLU A 123 7.03 20.72 -2.82
CA GLU A 123 6.71 21.42 -1.57
C GLU A 123 7.29 22.86 -1.56
N TRP A 124 8.43 23.12 -2.20
CA TRP A 124 8.97 24.49 -2.26
C TRP A 124 8.26 25.40 -3.25
N CYS A 125 7.68 24.83 -4.30
CA CYS A 125 6.85 25.56 -5.28
C CYS A 125 5.51 26.03 -4.66
N GLU A 126 5.15 25.49 -3.49
CA GLU A 126 3.98 25.89 -2.70
C GLU A 126 3.97 27.40 -2.37
N ASN A 127 5.14 28.01 -2.17
CA ASN A 127 5.26 29.44 -1.85
C ASN A 127 4.83 30.38 -3.01
N SER A 128 4.71 29.85 -4.23
CA SER A 128 4.21 30.59 -5.39
C SER A 128 2.68 30.50 -5.55
N VAL A 129 2.02 29.53 -4.89
CA VAL A 129 0.57 29.32 -4.97
C VAL A 129 -0.13 30.04 -3.81
N VAL A 130 -0.49 31.30 -4.05
CA VAL A 130 -1.16 32.16 -3.06
C VAL A 130 -2.52 31.58 -2.64
N GLY A 131 -2.69 31.27 -1.35
CA GLY A 131 -4.02 31.25 -0.71
C GLY A 131 -4.46 29.97 0.01
N THR A 132 -3.68 28.89 0.01
CA THR A 132 -4.13 27.63 0.63
C THR A 132 -3.63 27.52 2.07
N LYS A 133 -4.53 27.74 3.05
CA LYS A 133 -4.22 27.52 4.47
C LYS A 133 -4.00 26.03 4.75
N ILE A 134 -2.79 25.69 5.18
CA ILE A 134 -2.43 24.33 5.56
C ILE A 134 -3.12 23.99 6.89
N SER A 135 -3.97 22.97 6.89
CA SER A 135 -4.24 22.20 8.11
C SER A 135 -3.21 21.09 8.16
N THR A 136 -2.04 21.37 8.73
CA THR A 136 -1.09 20.32 9.13
C THR A 136 -1.71 19.59 10.31
N THR A 137 -2.70 18.74 10.05
CA THR A 137 -3.19 17.81 11.05
C THR A 137 -2.01 16.91 11.36
N LYS A 138 -1.37 17.15 12.51
CA LYS A 138 -0.21 16.39 12.95
C LYS A 138 -0.66 14.93 13.02
N ILE A 139 -0.18 14.13 12.08
CA ILE A 139 -0.50 12.71 12.02
C ILE A 139 0.19 12.07 13.23
N GLU A 140 -0.60 11.64 14.20
CA GLU A 140 -0.07 10.92 15.35
C GLU A 140 0.22 9.48 14.95
N THR A 141 1.45 9.03 15.24
CA THR A 141 1.89 7.67 14.96
C THR A 141 2.31 6.96 16.24
N THR A 142 2.21 5.64 16.22
CA THR A 142 2.69 4.75 17.29
C THR A 142 3.57 3.65 16.71
N THR A 143 4.53 3.18 17.49
CA THR A 143 5.31 1.98 17.18
C THR A 143 4.74 0.73 17.86
N ASP A 144 3.72 0.87 18.71
CA ASP A 144 3.07 -0.26 19.37
C ASP A 144 2.14 -1.00 18.39
N PRO A 145 2.40 -2.27 18.06
CA PRO A 145 1.55 -3.04 17.17
C PRO A 145 0.23 -3.48 17.79
N ASP A 146 0.01 -3.34 19.11
CA ASP A 146 -1.14 -3.94 19.82
C ASP A 146 -1.32 -5.44 19.46
N LEU A 147 -0.20 -6.16 19.34
CA LEU A 147 -0.18 -7.53 18.85
C LEU A 147 -0.95 -8.46 19.81
N HIS A 148 -1.92 -9.18 19.27
CA HIS A 148 -2.70 -10.18 19.99
C HIS A 148 -3.12 -11.31 19.04
N LEU A 149 -3.58 -12.41 19.62
CA LEU A 149 -4.14 -13.53 18.85
C LEU A 149 -5.65 -13.57 18.99
N ILE A 150 -6.32 -14.07 17.96
CA ILE A 150 -7.73 -14.46 18.00
C ILE A 150 -7.81 -15.94 17.65
N THR A 151 -8.40 -16.76 18.52
CA THR A 151 -8.60 -18.19 18.25
C THR A 151 -9.66 -18.41 17.17
N GLN A 152 -9.78 -19.64 16.67
CA GLN A 152 -10.85 -20.05 15.78
C GLN A 152 -12.26 -19.86 16.37
N THR A 153 -12.38 -19.79 17.71
CA THR A 153 -13.64 -19.50 18.42
C THR A 153 -13.90 -18.01 18.63
N GLY A 154 -12.99 -17.13 18.19
CA GLY A 154 -13.09 -15.68 18.35
C GLY A 154 -12.57 -15.16 19.70
N ALA A 155 -11.98 -16.00 20.55
CA ALA A 155 -11.42 -15.57 21.82
C ALA A 155 -10.12 -14.79 21.62
N VAL A 156 -10.00 -13.64 22.28
CA VAL A 156 -8.80 -12.79 22.22
C VAL A 156 -7.78 -13.24 23.25
N ILE A 157 -6.55 -13.53 22.80
CA ILE A 157 -5.42 -13.91 23.65
C ILE A 157 -4.38 -12.81 23.62
N ARG A 158 -4.14 -12.19 24.78
CA ARG A 158 -3.10 -11.18 24.97
C ARG A 158 -1.75 -11.85 25.28
N PRO A 159 -0.62 -11.24 24.92
CA PRO A 159 0.69 -11.82 25.20
C PRO A 159 0.91 -11.89 26.71
N MET A 160 1.31 -13.07 27.22
CA MET A 160 1.70 -13.22 28.62
C MET A 160 3.08 -12.61 28.89
N ARG A 161 3.93 -12.60 27.87
CA ARG A 161 5.27 -12.03 27.90
C ARG A 161 5.51 -11.31 26.58
N LYS A 162 6.02 -10.08 26.67
CA LYS A 162 6.47 -9.31 25.51
C LYS A 162 7.79 -8.63 25.82
N THR A 163 8.69 -8.67 24.85
CA THR A 163 9.91 -7.84 24.78
C THR A 163 9.84 -7.01 23.49
N ALA A 164 10.91 -6.32 23.11
CA ALA A 164 10.93 -5.53 21.88
C ALA A 164 10.59 -6.37 20.63
N HIS A 165 11.12 -7.60 20.54
CA HIS A 165 10.97 -8.45 19.35
C HIS A 165 10.34 -9.82 19.62
N HIS A 166 10.18 -10.24 20.88
CA HIS A 166 9.62 -11.57 21.17
C HIS A 166 8.30 -11.46 21.93
N TYR A 167 7.30 -12.21 21.47
CA TYR A 167 5.97 -12.31 22.06
C TYR A 167 5.67 -13.77 22.39
N SER A 168 5.10 -14.01 23.57
CA SER A 168 4.64 -15.35 23.99
C SER A 168 3.19 -15.30 24.44
N PHE A 169 2.39 -16.27 23.99
CA PHE A 169 0.95 -16.37 24.21
C PHE A 169 0.60 -17.72 24.82
N MET A 170 -0.33 -17.74 25.79
CA MET A 170 -0.86 -18.99 26.33
C MET A 170 -2.05 -19.40 25.48
N LEU A 171 -1.98 -20.55 24.84
CA LEU A 171 -3.06 -21.08 24.02
C LEU A 171 -3.90 -22.09 24.80
N PRO A 172 -5.23 -21.95 24.79
CA PRO A 172 -6.10 -22.94 25.38
C PRO A 172 -6.05 -24.27 24.60
N PRO A 173 -6.49 -25.38 25.21
CA PRO A 173 -6.57 -26.66 24.51
C PRO A 173 -7.48 -26.60 23.29
N ASN A 174 -7.23 -27.49 22.34
CA ASN A 174 -7.99 -27.61 21.09
C ASN A 174 -7.95 -26.32 20.25
N THR A 175 -6.84 -25.56 20.31
CA THR A 175 -6.59 -24.45 19.39
C THR A 175 -5.90 -24.96 18.14
N GLU A 176 -6.64 -25.06 17.04
CA GLU A 176 -6.14 -25.58 15.74
C GLU A 176 -5.51 -24.48 14.88
N SER A 177 -6.00 -23.25 15.00
CA SER A 177 -5.47 -22.09 14.31
C SER A 177 -5.69 -20.82 15.15
N VAL A 178 -4.83 -19.83 14.89
CA VAL A 178 -4.98 -18.49 15.46
C VAL A 178 -4.86 -17.45 14.36
N ARG A 179 -5.51 -16.31 14.54
CA ARG A 179 -5.25 -15.11 13.74
C ARG A 179 -4.32 -14.18 14.50
N ILE A 180 -3.20 -13.82 13.89
CA ILE A 180 -2.26 -12.81 14.35
C ILE A 180 -2.81 -11.45 13.98
N VAL A 181 -3.25 -10.68 14.98
CA VAL A 181 -3.88 -9.37 14.80
C VAL A 181 -3.00 -8.28 15.38
N SER A 182 -2.79 -7.23 14.59
CA SER A 182 -2.01 -6.05 14.97
C SER A 182 -2.59 -4.80 14.31
N ARG A 183 -2.18 -3.63 14.81
CA ARG A 183 -2.31 -2.39 14.04
C ARG A 183 -1.63 -2.60 12.68
N SER A 184 -2.23 -2.03 11.64
CA SER A 184 -1.63 -1.98 10.32
C SER A 184 -1.81 -0.61 9.71
N SER A 185 -0.86 -0.22 8.87
CA SER A 185 -0.91 1.04 8.13
C SER A 185 -0.19 0.86 6.80
N ARG A 186 -0.52 1.72 5.83
CA ARG A 186 0.15 1.70 4.54
C ARG A 186 1.42 2.54 4.62
N PRO A 187 2.58 2.06 4.15
CA PRO A 187 3.79 2.87 4.09
C PRO A 187 3.58 4.23 3.42
N SER A 188 2.76 4.28 2.37
CA SER A 188 2.33 5.51 1.68
C SER A 188 1.62 6.54 2.59
N ASP A 189 0.98 6.10 3.66
CA ASP A 189 0.22 6.98 4.57
C ASP A 189 1.06 7.44 5.78
N VAL A 190 2.04 6.63 6.21
CA VAL A 190 2.83 6.92 7.43
C VAL A 190 4.18 7.55 7.12
N ILE A 191 4.81 7.17 6.01
CA ILE A 191 6.09 7.75 5.57
C ILE A 191 5.81 8.95 4.66
N GLY A 192 4.88 8.79 3.72
CA GLY A 192 4.46 9.84 2.79
C GLY A 192 4.05 9.29 1.43
N PRO A 193 3.35 10.11 0.63
CA PRO A 193 2.78 9.71 -0.67
C PRO A 193 3.85 9.29 -1.69
N PHE A 194 5.08 9.78 -1.54
CA PHE A 194 6.25 9.40 -2.34
C PHE A 194 6.74 7.96 -2.11
N VAL A 195 6.06 7.18 -1.26
CA VAL A 195 6.26 5.73 -1.11
C VAL A 195 5.17 4.98 -1.86
N ASP A 196 5.59 4.09 -2.76
CA ASP A 196 4.68 3.35 -3.65
C ASP A 196 3.92 2.21 -2.96
N ASP A 197 4.49 1.64 -1.89
CA ASP A 197 3.86 0.53 -1.19
C ASP A 197 2.59 0.98 -0.46
N ARG A 198 1.45 0.59 -1.02
CA ARG A 198 0.09 0.87 -0.53
C ARG A 198 -0.51 -0.32 0.21
N ARG A 199 0.25 -1.39 0.46
CA ARG A 199 -0.24 -2.54 1.21
C ARG A 199 -0.37 -2.16 2.68
N TYR A 200 -1.43 -2.63 3.34
CA TYR A 200 -1.49 -2.54 4.79
C TYR A 200 -0.43 -3.46 5.38
N MET A 201 0.51 -2.90 6.15
CA MET A 201 1.58 -3.65 6.80
C MET A 201 1.30 -3.73 8.30
N GLY A 202 1.10 -4.94 8.81
CA GLY A 202 0.95 -5.24 10.22
C GLY A 202 2.31 -5.42 10.88
N VAL A 203 2.75 -6.68 11.03
CA VAL A 203 4.06 -7.05 11.59
C VAL A 203 4.77 -8.04 10.68
N ALA A 204 6.11 -7.95 10.61
CA ALA A 204 6.95 -8.98 9.98
C ALA A 204 7.24 -10.08 11.00
N VAL A 205 6.63 -11.25 10.80
CA VAL A 205 6.79 -12.41 11.67
C VAL A 205 7.89 -13.30 11.11
N ALA A 206 8.92 -13.54 11.92
CA ALA A 206 10.03 -14.43 11.63
C ALA A 206 9.75 -15.81 12.25
N ASP A 207 10.58 -16.26 13.20
CA ASP A 207 10.40 -17.56 13.86
C ASP A 207 9.10 -17.63 14.64
N VAL A 208 8.41 -18.78 14.53
CA VAL A 208 7.22 -19.10 15.32
C VAL A 208 7.37 -20.51 15.89
N GLN A 209 7.26 -20.62 17.21
CA GLN A 209 7.50 -21.85 17.95
C GLN A 209 6.34 -22.14 18.89
N LEU A 210 5.76 -23.33 18.78
CA LEU A 210 4.74 -23.83 19.67
C LEU A 210 5.35 -24.84 20.64
N GLN A 211 5.34 -24.51 21.94
CA GLN A 211 5.73 -25.43 23.00
C GLN A 211 4.48 -26.05 23.62
N CYS A 212 4.41 -27.38 23.65
CA CYS A 212 3.30 -28.13 24.23
C CYS A 212 3.86 -29.31 25.04
N ALA A 213 3.51 -29.39 26.33
CA ALA A 213 4.08 -30.36 27.27
C ALA A 213 5.62 -30.35 27.27
N LYS A 214 6.27 -31.43 26.82
CA LYS A 214 7.74 -31.55 26.69
C LYS A 214 8.23 -31.45 25.25
N GLN A 215 7.36 -31.09 24.30
CA GLN A 215 7.66 -31.02 22.88
C GLN A 215 7.63 -29.56 22.40
N GLN A 216 8.40 -29.30 21.35
CA GLN A 216 8.48 -28.02 20.66
C GLN A 216 8.29 -28.27 19.17
N PHE A 217 7.48 -27.43 18.54
CA PHE A 217 7.12 -27.50 17.13
C PHE A 217 7.39 -26.14 16.49
N ASP A 218 8.14 -26.13 15.39
CA ASP A 218 8.31 -24.92 14.58
C ASP A 218 7.13 -24.81 13.61
N ILE A 219 6.47 -23.65 13.61
CA ILE A 219 5.35 -23.36 12.72
C ILE A 219 5.88 -22.49 11.59
N THR A 220 5.92 -23.04 10.37
CA THR A 220 6.57 -22.40 9.20
C THR A 220 5.60 -22.13 8.06
N SER A 221 4.29 -22.27 8.28
CA SER A 221 3.25 -22.10 7.25
C SER A 221 3.27 -20.70 6.60
N HIS A 222 3.65 -19.66 7.35
CA HIS A 222 3.81 -18.29 6.82
C HIS A 222 5.05 -18.11 5.94
N LEU A 223 6.02 -19.02 6.02
CA LEU A 223 7.26 -18.99 5.23
C LEU A 223 7.17 -19.82 3.94
N GLN A 224 6.14 -20.65 3.77
CA GLN A 224 5.95 -21.45 2.55
C GLN A 224 5.50 -20.59 1.36
N ASP A 225 5.64 -21.10 0.13
CA ASP A 225 5.19 -20.41 -1.09
C ASP A 225 3.66 -20.18 -1.07
N GLU A 226 2.88 -21.19 -0.70
CA GLU A 226 1.44 -21.07 -0.46
C GLU A 226 1.19 -20.61 0.98
N LYS A 227 0.99 -19.30 1.15
CA LYS A 227 0.75 -18.70 2.47
C LYS A 227 -0.73 -18.72 2.86
N PRO A 228 -1.06 -18.84 4.15
CA PRO A 228 -2.42 -18.66 4.64
C PRO A 228 -2.98 -17.26 4.37
N SER A 229 -4.28 -17.08 4.62
CA SER A 229 -4.94 -15.78 4.45
C SER A 229 -4.32 -14.69 5.33
N GLY A 230 -4.02 -13.53 4.74
CA GLY A 230 -3.59 -12.33 5.46
C GLY A 230 -2.08 -12.15 5.58
N TRP A 231 -1.29 -13.01 4.95
CA TRP A 231 0.14 -12.81 4.72
C TRP A 231 0.40 -12.18 3.36
N HIS A 232 1.45 -11.37 3.26
CA HIS A 232 1.94 -10.84 1.99
C HIS A 232 2.99 -11.78 1.41
N ASP A 233 2.96 -11.90 0.08
CA ASP A 233 4.03 -12.55 -0.66
C ASP A 233 5.32 -11.75 -0.52
N THR A 234 6.43 -12.49 -0.38
CA THR A 234 7.76 -11.93 -0.23
C THR A 234 8.81 -12.94 -0.68
N ASP A 235 9.89 -12.43 -1.25
CA ASP A 235 11.08 -13.24 -1.58
C ASP A 235 11.92 -13.56 -0.34
N TRP A 236 11.54 -13.02 0.83
CA TRP A 236 12.23 -13.28 2.08
C TRP A 236 11.90 -14.67 2.60
N THR A 237 12.94 -15.42 2.95
CA THR A 237 12.81 -16.78 3.50
C THR A 237 12.79 -16.80 5.02
N ASP A 238 13.16 -15.68 5.66
CA ASP A 238 13.32 -15.57 7.12
C ASP A 238 12.12 -14.92 7.82
N CYS A 239 11.22 -14.25 7.10
CA CYS A 239 10.00 -13.67 7.65
C CYS A 239 8.97 -13.33 6.58
N ALA A 240 7.71 -13.16 7.00
CA ALA A 240 6.62 -12.68 6.16
C ALA A 240 5.85 -11.55 6.87
N TRP A 241 5.40 -10.56 6.10
CA TRP A 241 4.57 -9.48 6.61
C TRP A 241 3.11 -9.90 6.68
N THR A 242 2.45 -9.60 7.79
CA THR A 242 0.99 -9.68 7.90
C THR A 242 0.35 -8.42 7.31
N ASN A 243 -0.91 -8.53 6.87
CA ASN A 243 -1.73 -7.37 6.48
C ASN A 243 -2.41 -6.65 7.66
N GLY A 244 -2.04 -7.04 8.89
CA GLY A 244 -2.71 -6.65 10.15
C GLY A 244 -3.62 -7.74 10.72
N ASN A 245 -4.00 -8.75 9.93
CA ASN A 245 -4.82 -9.87 10.38
C ASN A 245 -4.54 -11.16 9.59
N ALA A 246 -3.54 -11.93 10.03
CA ALA A 246 -3.06 -13.11 9.32
C ALA A 246 -3.38 -14.42 10.03
N GLU A 247 -3.79 -15.44 9.28
CA GLU A 247 -4.06 -16.77 9.81
C GLU A 247 -2.77 -17.58 10.00
N LEU A 248 -2.66 -18.26 11.14
CA LEU A 248 -1.55 -19.14 11.46
C LEU A 248 -2.12 -20.50 11.91
N PRO A 249 -2.13 -21.50 11.02
CA PRO A 249 -2.46 -22.88 11.37
C PRO A 249 -1.44 -23.45 12.35
N LEU A 250 -1.91 -24.10 13.41
CA LEU A 250 -1.08 -24.75 14.43
C LEU A 250 -1.13 -26.29 14.33
N GLY A 251 -1.99 -26.84 13.47
CA GLY A 251 -2.20 -28.28 13.34
C GLY A 251 -2.75 -28.91 14.63
N ASP A 252 -2.59 -30.22 14.75
CA ASP A 252 -3.20 -31.01 15.83
C ASP A 252 -2.38 -31.05 17.14
N HIS A 253 -1.42 -30.14 17.29
CA HIS A 253 -0.44 -30.14 18.40
C HIS A 253 -1.07 -29.86 19.78
N LEU A 254 -2.22 -29.18 19.82
CA LEU A 254 -2.95 -28.82 21.04
C LEU A 254 -4.21 -29.67 21.28
N THR A 255 -4.36 -30.77 20.55
CA THR A 255 -5.45 -31.72 20.75
C THR A 255 -5.32 -32.47 22.09
N HIS A 256 -6.39 -33.13 22.52
CA HIS A 256 -6.43 -33.96 23.74
C HIS A 256 -6.23 -33.17 25.05
N GLY A 257 -6.74 -31.94 25.12
CA GLY A 257 -6.74 -31.16 26.37
C GLY A 257 -5.39 -30.51 26.72
N LYS A 258 -4.42 -30.50 25.80
CA LYS A 258 -3.10 -29.92 26.03
C LYS A 258 -3.11 -28.40 25.80
N MET A 259 -2.61 -27.64 26.78
CA MET A 259 -2.28 -26.22 26.61
C MET A 259 -0.88 -26.08 26.00
N GLY A 260 -0.64 -24.94 25.34
CA GLY A 260 0.66 -24.64 24.76
C GLY A 260 1.05 -23.17 24.89
N ILE A 261 2.34 -22.91 24.74
CA ILE A 261 2.90 -21.56 24.64
C ILE A 261 3.33 -21.34 23.20
N LEU A 262 2.67 -20.41 22.51
CA LEU A 262 3.10 -19.95 21.20
C LEU A 262 4.03 -18.75 21.38
N SER A 263 5.27 -18.89 20.93
CA SER A 263 6.26 -17.81 20.91
C SER A 263 6.54 -17.40 19.47
N MET A 264 6.68 -16.10 19.22
CA MET A 264 7.03 -15.59 17.90
C MET A 264 7.97 -14.40 17.97
N THR A 265 8.82 -14.30 16.94
CA THR A 265 9.77 -13.21 16.73
C THR A 265 9.22 -12.22 15.72
N ILE A 266 9.17 -10.95 16.10
CA ILE A 266 8.75 -9.82 15.28
C ILE A 266 9.98 -9.05 14.83
N ARG A 267 10.33 -9.19 13.55
CA ARG A 267 11.51 -8.57 12.95
C ARG A 267 11.33 -7.07 12.75
N ALA A 268 10.15 -6.67 12.30
CA ALA A 268 9.81 -5.28 12.01
C ALA A 268 8.32 -5.04 12.26
N ALA A 269 8.00 -3.82 12.66
CA ALA A 269 6.65 -3.37 12.98
C ALA A 269 6.56 -1.85 12.85
N GLY A 270 5.43 -1.36 12.34
CA GLY A 270 5.10 0.06 12.29
C GLY A 270 6.07 0.93 11.47
N PRO A 271 5.99 2.26 11.62
CA PRO A 271 5.01 2.99 12.45
C PRO A 271 3.56 2.82 11.98
N TYR A 272 2.60 3.04 12.88
CA TYR A 272 1.17 2.92 12.63
C TYR A 272 0.46 4.25 12.90
N LEU A 273 -0.57 4.56 12.12
CA LEU A 273 -1.43 5.72 12.37
C LEU A 273 -2.28 5.49 13.63
N LEU A 274 -2.22 6.42 14.58
CA LEU A 274 -3.17 6.47 15.68
C LEU A 274 -4.42 7.18 15.16
N ASN A 275 -5.54 6.44 15.06
CA ASN A 275 -6.78 6.93 14.49
C ASN A 275 -7.20 8.32 15.02
N THR A 276 -7.11 9.35 14.17
CA THR A 276 -8.13 10.39 14.11
C THR A 276 -9.33 9.84 13.32
N LYS A 277 -10.18 9.07 14.02
CA LYS A 277 -11.47 8.45 13.62
C LYS A 277 -11.42 7.19 12.72
N PRO A 278 -12.27 6.18 12.99
CA PRO A 278 -12.42 5.00 12.14
C PRO A 278 -13.27 5.34 10.92
N ASN A 279 -12.70 5.24 9.72
CA ASN A 279 -13.50 5.25 8.50
C ASN A 279 -14.00 3.83 8.26
N SER A 280 -15.25 3.60 8.65
CA SER A 280 -16.03 2.43 8.28
C SER A 280 -16.28 2.44 6.77
N ASP A 281 -15.35 1.92 5.98
CA ASP A 281 -15.60 1.53 4.58
C ASP A 281 -14.58 0.47 4.14
N MET A 282 -14.61 -0.68 4.80
CA MET A 282 -14.16 -1.92 4.17
C MET A 282 -15.24 -2.40 3.19
N LYS A 283 -15.29 -1.78 2.01
CA LYS A 283 -15.86 -2.44 0.83
C LYS A 283 -14.88 -2.35 -0.33
N LYS A 284 -14.35 -3.54 -0.66
CA LYS A 284 -13.82 -3.99 -1.95
C LYS A 284 -13.68 -2.90 -3.00
N HIS A 285 -12.46 -2.46 -3.31
CA HIS A 285 -12.09 -2.10 -4.68
C HIS A 285 -10.73 -2.73 -4.97
N SER A 286 -10.78 -3.95 -5.52
CA SER A 286 -9.75 -4.48 -6.40
C SER A 286 -9.88 -3.75 -7.74
N ALA A 287 -8.83 -3.04 -8.12
CA ALA A 287 -8.32 -2.85 -9.47
C ALA A 287 -7.04 -2.03 -9.36
#